data_AF-A0A957RJN7-F1
#
_entry.id   AF-A0A957RJN7-F1
#
_cell.length_a   1.000
_cell.length_b   1.000
_cell.length_c   1.000
_cell.angle_alpha   90.00
_cell.angle_beta   90.00
_cell.angle_gamma   90.00
#
_symmetry.space_group_name_H-M   'P 1'
#
loop_
_entity.id
_entity.type
_entity.pdbx_description
1 polymer ?
#
loop_
_entity_poly.entity_id
_entity_poly.type
_entity_poly.pdbx_seq_one_letter_code
_entity_poly.pdbx_strand_id
1 'polypeptide(L)'
;AGASVYSASTLARAELPDLDVSLRGAVSIARRVQDPLAELVKIDPKSIGVGLYQHDVNQKELAGALDGVVESVVNRVGVDVNTASPALLTHVAGIGPKLAGNIVAHRDENGVFATRAALKKVTGLGPKAFEQSAGFLRVRGGDEALDSSAIHPESYAVARKVL
;
A
#
# COMPACT_ATOMS: atom_id res chain seq x y z
N ALA A 1 -9.36 17.29 -3.03
CA ALA A 1 -9.22 16.99 -4.46
C ALA A 1 -9.09 15.47 -4.71
N GLY A 2 -9.63 14.95 -5.81
CA GLY A 2 -9.62 13.51 -6.15
C GLY A 2 -10.73 12.63 -5.55
N ALA A 3 -11.50 13.11 -4.57
CA ALA A 3 -12.58 12.32 -3.95
C ALA A 3 -13.72 11.97 -4.93
N SER A 4 -14.03 12.88 -5.87
CA SER A 4 -14.99 12.62 -6.95
C SER A 4 -14.51 11.52 -7.90
N VAL A 5 -13.20 11.46 -8.18
CA VAL A 5 -12.60 10.42 -9.01
C VAL A 5 -12.62 9.07 -8.30
N TYR A 6 -12.28 9.04 -7.01
CA TYR A 6 -12.46 7.84 -6.19
C TYR A 6 -13.92 7.36 -6.22
N SER A 7 -14.89 8.23 -5.92
CA SER A 7 -16.30 7.82 -5.78
C SER A 7 -16.91 7.21 -7.06
N ALA A 8 -16.39 7.61 -8.22
CA ALA A 8 -16.81 7.08 -9.52
C ALA A 8 -15.97 5.88 -9.99
N SER A 9 -14.94 5.49 -9.24
CA SER A 9 -14.04 4.39 -9.60
C SER A 9 -14.69 3.00 -9.44
N THR A 10 -14.14 2.01 -10.14
CA THR A 10 -14.48 0.59 -9.94
C THR A 10 -14.12 0.12 -8.54
N LEU A 11 -13.01 0.60 -7.98
CA LEU A 11 -12.57 0.29 -6.63
C LEU A 11 -13.58 0.75 -5.58
N ALA A 12 -14.04 1.99 -5.64
CA ALA A 12 -15.04 2.50 -4.69
C ALA A 12 -16.39 1.78 -4.80
N ARG A 13 -16.78 1.36 -6.02
CA ARG A 13 -17.96 0.51 -6.21
C ARG A 13 -17.81 -0.86 -5.54
N ALA A 14 -16.61 -1.44 -5.57
CA ALA A 14 -16.33 -2.71 -4.91
C ALA A 14 -16.24 -2.56 -3.37
N GLU A 15 -15.62 -1.48 -2.87
CA GLU A 15 -15.49 -1.23 -1.42
C GLU A 15 -16.83 -0.83 -0.77
N LEU A 16 -17.70 -0.13 -1.49
CA LEU A 16 -18.94 0.47 -0.97
C LEU A 16 -20.10 0.26 -1.96
N PRO A 17 -20.51 -1.00 -2.22
CA PRO A 17 -21.49 -1.33 -3.25
C PRO A 17 -22.86 -0.68 -3.00
N ASP A 18 -23.27 -0.60 -1.74
CA ASP A 18 -24.60 -0.14 -1.32
C ASP A 18 -24.72 1.38 -1.17
N LEU A 19 -23.65 2.14 -1.41
CA LEU A 19 -23.64 3.60 -1.28
C LEU A 19 -23.73 4.30 -2.64
N ASP A 20 -24.48 5.41 -2.70
CA ASP A 20 -24.47 6.30 -3.85
C ASP A 20 -23.09 6.97 -4.05
N VAL A 21 -22.80 7.38 -5.30
CA VAL A 21 -21.56 8.06 -5.66
C VAL A 21 -21.26 9.27 -4.75
N SER A 22 -22.26 10.09 -4.44
CA SER A 22 -22.08 11.26 -3.56
C SER A 22 -21.59 10.88 -2.16
N LEU A 23 -22.15 9.81 -1.57
CA LEU A 23 -21.79 9.31 -0.24
C LEU A 23 -20.41 8.65 -0.23
N ARG A 24 -20.02 7.94 -1.30
CA ARG A 24 -18.65 7.39 -1.43
C ARG A 24 -17.60 8.49 -1.38
N GLY A 25 -17.89 9.66 -1.96
CA GLY A 25 -17.03 10.83 -1.90
C GLY A 25 -16.83 11.33 -0.46
N ALA A 26 -17.92 11.41 0.32
CA ALA A 26 -17.86 11.80 1.72
C ALA A 26 -17.06 10.81 2.58
N VAL A 27 -17.22 9.50 2.35
CA VAL A 27 -16.43 8.46 3.02
C VAL A 27 -14.93 8.64 2.74
N SER A 28 -14.55 8.93 1.48
CA SER A 28 -13.15 9.17 1.12
C SER A 28 -12.57 10.39 1.82
N ILE A 29 -13.35 11.47 1.96
CA ILE A 29 -12.93 12.66 2.71
C ILE A 29 -12.65 12.30 4.17
N ALA A 30 -13.54 11.55 4.82
CA ALA A 30 -13.37 11.14 6.22
C ALA A 30 -12.16 10.23 6.42
N ARG A 31 -11.98 9.21 5.56
CA ARG A 31 -10.82 8.30 5.61
C ARG A 31 -9.49 9.03 5.43
N ARG A 32 -9.46 10.03 4.55
CA ARG A 32 -8.26 10.85 4.31
C ARG A 32 -7.83 11.65 5.54
N VAL A 33 -8.76 12.06 6.41
CA VAL A 33 -8.41 12.75 7.67
C VAL A 33 -7.74 11.78 8.64
N GLN A 34 -8.14 10.51 8.64
CA GLN A 34 -7.57 9.48 9.51
C GLN A 34 -6.18 9.04 9.02
N ASP A 35 -6.06 8.72 7.73
CA ASP A 35 -4.81 8.33 7.09
C ASP A 35 -4.81 8.84 5.64
N PRO A 36 -4.14 9.98 5.37
CA PRO A 36 -4.09 10.54 4.03
C PRO A 36 -3.42 9.60 3.02
N LEU A 37 -2.38 8.88 3.43
CA LEU A 37 -1.60 8.03 2.53
C LEU A 37 -2.44 6.83 2.09
N ALA A 38 -3.04 6.11 3.04
CA ALA A 38 -3.83 4.91 2.75
C ALA A 38 -5.06 5.20 1.87
N GLU A 39 -5.59 6.42 1.92
CA GLU A 39 -6.74 6.81 1.10
C GLU A 39 -6.35 7.45 -0.24
N LEU A 40 -5.28 8.25 -0.30
CA LEU A 40 -4.85 8.90 -1.56
C LEU A 40 -4.29 7.92 -2.59
N VAL A 41 -3.64 6.84 -2.15
CA VAL A 41 -3.13 5.78 -3.05
C VAL A 41 -4.23 5.04 -3.82
N LYS A 42 -5.50 5.21 -3.43
CA LYS A 42 -6.66 4.61 -4.13
C LYS A 42 -7.08 5.41 -5.36
N ILE A 43 -6.48 6.57 -5.60
CA ILE A 43 -6.80 7.48 -6.71
C ILE A 43 -5.62 7.51 -7.67
N ASP A 44 -5.88 7.55 -8.99
CA ASP A 44 -4.83 7.83 -9.97
C ASP A 44 -4.09 9.12 -9.55
N PRO A 45 -2.76 9.10 -9.35
CA PRO A 45 -2.03 10.25 -8.86
C PRO A 45 -2.28 11.54 -9.66
N LYS A 46 -2.47 11.45 -10.98
CA LYS A 46 -2.80 12.61 -11.84
C LYS A 46 -4.16 13.22 -11.53
N SER A 47 -5.07 12.40 -10.99
CA SER A 47 -6.43 12.80 -10.62
C SER A 47 -6.52 13.42 -9.23
N ILE A 48 -5.43 13.45 -8.46
CA ILE A 48 -5.38 14.12 -7.17
C ILE A 48 -5.47 15.65 -7.35
N GLY A 49 -5.02 16.19 -8.50
CA GLY A 49 -5.02 17.62 -8.78
C GLY A 49 -3.79 18.30 -8.19
N VAL A 50 -2.65 18.17 -8.86
CA VAL A 50 -1.33 18.57 -8.34
C VAL A 50 -0.86 19.95 -8.84
N GLY A 51 -1.62 20.59 -9.74
CA GLY A 51 -1.31 21.93 -10.25
C GLY A 51 -2.33 22.46 -11.24
N LEU A 52 -2.28 23.77 -11.52
CA LEU A 52 -3.24 24.47 -12.38
C LEU A 52 -3.22 23.96 -13.83
N TYR A 53 -2.02 23.78 -14.39
CA TYR A 53 -1.81 23.39 -15.80
C TYR A 53 -1.42 21.91 -15.94
N GLN A 54 -1.83 21.05 -15.01
CA GLN A 54 -1.46 19.63 -15.02
C GLN A 54 -1.93 18.88 -16.28
N HIS A 55 -2.92 19.41 -16.99
CA HIS A 55 -3.43 18.83 -18.23
C HIS A 55 -2.66 19.30 -19.47
N ASP A 56 -1.85 20.37 -19.34
CA ASP A 56 -1.10 20.98 -20.45
C ASP A 56 0.34 20.45 -20.56
N VAL A 57 0.75 19.58 -19.63
CA VAL A 57 2.07 18.94 -19.63
C VAL A 57 2.04 17.55 -20.28
N ASN A 58 3.22 17.00 -20.54
CA ASN A 58 3.37 15.62 -21.00
C ASN A 58 2.80 14.64 -19.98
N GLN A 59 1.66 14.01 -20.32
CA GLN A 59 0.92 13.14 -19.40
C GLN A 59 1.66 11.84 -19.04
N LYS A 60 2.58 11.37 -19.90
CA LYS A 60 3.38 10.17 -19.62
C LYS A 60 4.47 10.47 -18.60
N GLU A 61 5.15 11.60 -18.77
CA GLU A 61 6.18 12.06 -17.83
C GLU A 61 5.56 12.43 -16.48
N LEU A 62 4.41 13.12 -16.49
CA LEU A 62 3.67 13.42 -15.27
C LEU A 62 3.27 12.14 -14.51
N ALA A 63 2.72 11.14 -15.20
CA ALA A 63 2.36 9.87 -14.59
C ALA A 63 3.58 9.22 -13.92
N GLY A 64 4.68 9.07 -14.65
CA GLY A 64 5.89 8.45 -14.10
C GLY A 64 6.48 9.21 -12.91
N ALA A 65 6.47 10.54 -12.95
CA ALA A 65 6.94 11.37 -11.84
C ALA A 65 6.06 11.20 -10.59
N LEU A 66 4.74 11.22 -10.76
CA LEU A 66 3.81 11.06 -9.64
C LEU A 66 3.82 9.64 -9.07
N ASP A 67 3.91 8.61 -9.91
CA ASP A 67 4.04 7.22 -9.49
C ASP A 67 5.31 7.02 -8.64
N GLY A 68 6.44 7.61 -9.07
CA GLY A 68 7.69 7.57 -8.30
C GLY A 68 7.60 8.28 -6.95
N VAL A 69 6.85 9.39 -6.85
CA VAL A 69 6.58 10.06 -5.56
C VAL A 69 5.74 9.16 -4.66
N VAL A 70 4.68 8.53 -5.19
CA VAL A 70 3.83 7.63 -4.43
C VAL A 70 4.63 6.44 -3.90
N GLU A 71 5.42 5.79 -4.75
CA GLU A 71 6.31 4.69 -4.36
C GLU A 71 7.28 5.13 -3.26
N SER A 72 7.95 6.27 -3.43
CA SER A 72 8.90 6.79 -2.44
C SER A 72 8.26 7.03 -1.07
N VAL A 73 7.06 7.65 -1.05
CA VAL A 73 6.35 7.95 0.20
C VAL A 73 5.84 6.68 0.86
N VAL A 74 5.24 5.74 0.11
CA VAL A 74 4.73 4.48 0.65
C VAL A 74 5.85 3.67 1.29
N ASN A 75 6.99 3.53 0.62
CA ASN A 75 8.11 2.75 1.14
C ASN A 75 8.80 3.45 2.31
N ARG A 76 8.91 4.79 2.29
CA ARG A 76 9.46 5.56 3.42
C ARG A 76 8.57 5.44 4.67
N VAL A 77 7.25 5.54 4.50
CA VAL A 77 6.30 5.41 5.61
C VAL A 77 6.21 3.97 6.06
N GLY A 78 6.33 2.99 5.16
CA GLY A 78 6.16 1.56 5.38
C GLY A 78 4.71 1.16 5.66
N VAL A 79 4.38 -0.10 5.44
CA VAL A 79 3.00 -0.59 5.35
C VAL A 79 2.77 -1.73 6.32
N ASP A 80 1.68 -1.69 7.10
CA ASP A 80 1.29 -2.83 7.94
C ASP A 80 0.59 -3.89 7.08
N VAL A 81 1.21 -5.04 6.92
CA VAL A 81 0.72 -6.06 5.99
C VAL A 81 -0.60 -6.68 6.43
N ASN A 82 -0.91 -6.63 7.73
CA ASN A 82 -2.13 -7.20 8.28
C ASN A 82 -3.35 -6.29 8.10
N THR A 83 -3.17 -4.99 7.88
CA THR A 83 -4.29 -4.04 7.74
C THR A 83 -4.32 -3.30 6.41
N ALA A 84 -3.23 -3.34 5.63
CA ALA A 84 -3.15 -2.64 4.37
C ALA A 84 -4.15 -3.15 3.33
N SER A 85 -4.62 -2.21 2.50
CA SER A 85 -5.43 -2.51 1.32
C SER A 85 -4.55 -3.02 0.17
N PRO A 86 -5.13 -3.75 -0.81
CA PRO A 86 -4.41 -4.11 -2.03
C PRO A 86 -3.84 -2.88 -2.77
N ALA A 87 -4.55 -1.75 -2.76
CA ALA A 87 -4.09 -0.51 -3.38
C ALA A 87 -2.80 0.00 -2.73
N LEU A 88 -2.72 0.03 -1.40
CA LEU A 88 -1.52 0.47 -0.69
C LEU A 88 -0.34 -0.51 -0.91
N LEU A 89 -0.61 -1.82 -0.83
CA LEU A 89 0.41 -2.85 -1.04
C LEU A 89 1.01 -2.82 -2.44
N THR A 90 0.23 -2.42 -3.46
CA THR A 90 0.68 -2.32 -4.85
C THR A 90 1.86 -1.37 -5.03
N HIS A 91 1.99 -0.37 -4.17
CA HIS A 91 3.06 0.64 -4.22
C HIS A 91 4.27 0.30 -3.35
N VAL A 92 4.28 -0.86 -2.69
CA VAL A 92 5.46 -1.34 -1.95
C VAL A 92 6.50 -1.88 -2.94
N ALA A 93 7.77 -1.55 -2.73
CA ALA A 93 8.86 -1.97 -3.60
C ALA A 93 8.90 -3.50 -3.77
N GLY A 94 9.03 -3.98 -5.01
CA GLY A 94 9.01 -5.41 -5.31
C GLY A 94 7.63 -6.08 -5.20
N ILE A 95 6.60 -5.33 -4.83
CA ILE A 95 5.19 -5.75 -4.91
C ILE A 95 4.57 -5.13 -6.18
N GLY A 96 3.43 -5.66 -6.60
CA GLY A 96 2.63 -5.13 -7.68
C GLY A 96 1.19 -5.61 -7.54
N PRO A 97 0.27 -5.23 -8.44
CA PRO A 97 -1.17 -5.43 -8.24
C PRO A 97 -1.55 -6.90 -7.97
N LYS A 98 -0.97 -7.82 -8.74
CA LYS A 98 -1.22 -9.27 -8.59
C LYS A 98 -0.76 -9.78 -7.21
N LEU A 99 0.43 -9.40 -6.80
CA LEU A 99 1.03 -9.87 -5.56
C LEU A 99 0.35 -9.24 -4.35
N ALA A 100 -0.04 -7.97 -4.43
CA ALA A 100 -0.87 -7.30 -3.43
C ALA A 100 -2.20 -8.02 -3.20
N GLY A 101 -2.87 -8.43 -4.28
CA GLY A 101 -4.08 -9.26 -4.21
C GLY A 101 -3.83 -10.60 -3.53
N ASN A 102 -2.74 -11.30 -3.89
CA ASN A 102 -2.38 -12.59 -3.28
C ASN A 102 -2.05 -12.47 -1.78
N ILE A 103 -1.40 -11.40 -1.35
CA ILE A 103 -1.10 -11.16 0.07
C ILE A 103 -2.40 -11.01 0.87
N VAL A 104 -3.34 -10.22 0.37
CA VAL A 104 -4.63 -10.02 1.01
C VAL A 104 -5.45 -11.30 1.01
N ALA A 105 -5.54 -12.03 -0.11
CA ALA A 105 -6.21 -13.32 -0.17
C ALA A 105 -5.62 -14.33 0.84
N HIS A 106 -4.29 -14.42 0.91
CA HIS A 106 -3.63 -15.30 1.88
C HIS A 106 -3.97 -14.92 3.32
N ARG A 107 -3.98 -13.61 3.65
CA ARG A 107 -4.37 -13.12 4.98
C ARG A 107 -5.83 -13.46 5.30
N ASP A 108 -6.72 -13.29 4.34
CA ASP A 108 -8.16 -13.51 4.54
C ASP A 108 -8.46 -15.02 4.69
N GLU A 109 -7.68 -15.90 4.04
CA GLU A 109 -7.82 -17.37 4.12
C GLU A 109 -7.12 -17.99 5.34
N ASN A 110 -5.93 -17.50 5.70
CA ASN A 110 -5.04 -18.13 6.70
C ASN A 110 -4.94 -17.33 8.01
N GLY A 111 -5.60 -16.17 8.09
CA GLY A 111 -5.47 -15.23 9.18
C GLY A 111 -4.26 -14.29 9.05
N VAL A 112 -4.08 -13.46 10.08
CA VAL A 112 -3.00 -12.46 10.12
C VAL A 112 -1.61 -13.09 10.12
N PHE A 113 -0.65 -12.42 9.50
CA PHE A 113 0.75 -12.82 9.54
C PHE A 113 1.33 -12.55 10.93
N ALA A 114 1.87 -13.58 11.58
CA ALA A 114 2.57 -13.44 12.86
C ALA A 114 4.03 -12.96 12.72
N THR A 115 4.63 -13.18 11.54
CA THR A 115 6.00 -12.73 11.20
C THR A 115 6.13 -12.42 9.71
N ARG A 116 7.14 -11.63 9.32
CA ARG A 116 7.51 -11.40 7.91
C ARG A 116 7.89 -12.70 7.22
N ALA A 117 8.51 -13.64 7.94
CA ALA A 117 8.88 -14.93 7.37
C ALA A 117 7.67 -15.71 6.84
N ALA A 118 6.48 -15.52 7.44
CA ALA A 118 5.24 -16.14 6.97
C ALA A 118 4.82 -15.65 5.59
N LEU A 119 5.23 -14.44 5.15
CA LEU A 119 4.94 -13.93 3.81
C LEU A 119 5.53 -14.81 2.70
N LYS A 120 6.59 -15.56 2.98
CA LYS A 120 7.18 -16.51 2.02
C LYS A 120 6.23 -17.64 1.60
N LYS A 121 5.12 -17.83 2.33
CA LYS A 121 4.05 -18.78 1.98
C LYS A 121 3.04 -18.20 0.99
N VAL A 122 3.06 -16.89 0.74
CA VAL A 122 2.15 -16.24 -0.21
C VAL A 122 2.50 -16.66 -1.63
N THR A 123 1.50 -17.18 -2.34
CA THR A 123 1.64 -17.60 -3.74
C THR A 123 2.15 -16.45 -4.61
N GLY A 124 3.25 -16.69 -5.34
CA GLY A 124 3.87 -15.70 -6.22
C GLY A 124 4.84 -14.75 -5.54
N LEU A 125 4.99 -14.78 -4.21
CA LEU A 125 6.06 -14.04 -3.52
C LEU A 125 7.37 -14.82 -3.60
N GLY A 126 8.14 -14.56 -4.67
CA GLY A 126 9.47 -15.17 -4.84
C GLY A 126 10.52 -14.60 -3.88
N PRO A 127 11.69 -15.26 -3.75
CA PRO A 127 12.77 -14.80 -2.87
C PRO A 127 13.23 -13.37 -3.15
N LYS A 128 13.31 -12.98 -4.43
CA LYS A 128 13.72 -11.61 -4.80
C LYS A 128 12.66 -10.57 -4.43
N ALA A 129 11.38 -10.87 -4.70
CA ALA A 129 10.28 -9.98 -4.31
C ALA A 129 10.21 -9.82 -2.79
N PHE A 130 10.44 -10.90 -2.04
CA PHE A 130 10.54 -10.84 -0.58
C PHE A 130 11.71 -9.96 -0.12
N GLU A 131 12.91 -10.15 -0.67
CA GLU A 131 14.10 -9.33 -0.35
C GLU A 131 13.86 -7.84 -0.65
N GLN A 132 13.18 -7.50 -1.75
CA GLN A 132 12.90 -6.10 -2.08
C GLN A 132 11.82 -5.47 -1.20
N SER A 133 10.87 -6.26 -0.70
CA SER A 133 9.69 -5.73 0.01
C SER A 133 9.75 -5.83 1.53
N ALA A 134 10.51 -6.79 2.08
CA ALA A 134 10.39 -7.17 3.49
C ALA A 134 10.72 -6.02 4.46
N GLY A 135 11.62 -5.11 4.10
CA GLY A 135 11.99 -3.96 4.95
C GLY A 135 10.88 -2.90 5.04
N PHE A 136 9.96 -2.88 4.08
CA PHE A 136 8.87 -1.91 3.99
C PHE A 136 7.55 -2.44 4.55
N LEU A 137 7.39 -3.77 4.64
CA LEU A 137 6.23 -4.42 5.22
C LEU A 137 6.43 -4.59 6.73
N ARG A 138 5.45 -4.22 7.55
CA ARG A 138 5.50 -4.36 9.01
C ARG A 138 4.48 -5.38 9.48
N VAL A 139 4.84 -6.09 10.55
CA VAL A 139 3.94 -6.94 11.30
C VAL A 139 3.87 -6.39 12.73
N ARG A 140 2.76 -5.74 13.08
CA ARG A 140 2.55 -5.21 14.44
C ARG A 140 1.88 -6.26 15.32
N GLY A 141 2.37 -6.38 16.56
CA GLY A 141 1.86 -7.36 17.52
C GLY A 141 2.15 -8.83 17.15
N GLY A 142 3.14 -9.07 16.28
CA GLY A 142 3.58 -10.41 15.90
C GLY A 142 4.61 -11.01 16.86
N ASP A 143 5.06 -12.23 16.54
CA ASP A 143 5.99 -13.01 17.38
C ASP A 143 7.43 -12.48 17.31
N GLU A 144 7.78 -11.75 16.26
CA GLU A 144 9.10 -11.19 16.03
C GLU A 144 9.09 -9.66 16.20
N ALA A 145 9.71 -9.16 17.27
CA ALA A 145 9.71 -7.73 17.59
C ALA A 145 10.33 -6.86 16.48
N LEU A 146 11.37 -7.37 15.79
CA LEU A 146 12.05 -6.64 14.71
C LEU A 146 11.16 -6.43 13.48
N ASP A 147 10.11 -7.24 13.30
CA ASP A 147 9.17 -7.12 12.17
C ASP A 147 8.29 -5.86 12.25
N SER A 148 8.23 -5.22 13.42
CA SER A 148 7.57 -3.92 13.61
C SER A 148 8.44 -2.72 13.21
N SER A 149 9.74 -2.96 12.96
CA SER A 149 10.74 -1.94 12.63
C SER A 149 11.02 -1.84 11.13
N ALA A 150 11.86 -0.88 10.72
CA ALA A 150 12.38 -0.79 9.36
C ALA A 150 13.66 -1.66 9.12
N ILE A 151 14.12 -2.39 10.13
CA ILE A 151 15.30 -3.25 10.01
C ILE A 151 14.94 -4.39 9.05
N HIS A 152 15.77 -4.58 8.02
CA HIS A 152 15.55 -5.65 7.05
C HIS A 152 15.90 -7.03 7.65
N PRO A 153 15.17 -8.11 7.33
CA PRO A 153 15.44 -9.46 7.86
C PRO A 153 16.88 -9.96 7.71
N GLU A 154 17.61 -9.52 6.67
CA GLU A 154 19.03 -9.87 6.49
C GLU A 154 19.92 -9.36 7.62
N SER A 155 19.49 -8.29 8.31
CA SER A 155 20.23 -7.64 9.38
C SER A 155 19.79 -8.08 10.78
N TYR A 156 18.85 -9.04 10.91
CA TYR A 156 18.32 -9.47 12.21
C TYR A 156 19.40 -10.04 13.12
N ALA A 157 20.32 -10.82 12.57
CA ALA A 157 21.44 -11.37 13.34
C ALA A 157 22.36 -10.26 13.91
N VAL A 158 22.53 -9.15 13.19
CA VAL A 158 23.32 -8.00 13.65
C VAL A 158 22.52 -7.21 14.69
N ALA A 159 21.25 -6.90 14.42
CA ALA A 159 20.39 -6.15 15.34
C ALA A 159 20.30 -6.82 16.72
N ARG A 160 20.15 -8.15 16.77
CA ARG A 160 20.09 -8.93 18.03
C ARG A 160 21.38 -8.92 18.86
N LYS A 161 22.53 -8.57 18.27
CA LYS A 161 23.80 -8.48 19.01
C LYS A 161 23.97 -7.13 19.72
N VAL A 162 23.18 -6.13 19.33
CA VAL A 162 23.27 -4.74 19.82
C VAL A 162 22.11 -4.39 20.76
N LEU A 163 21.04 -5.20 20.75
CA LEU A 163 19.91 -5.14 21.69
C LEU A 163 20.19 -5.97 22.93
#